data_AF-A0AAU1YW93-F1
#
_entry.id   AF-A0AAU1YW93-F1
#
_cell.length_a   1.000
_cell.length_b   1.000
_cell.length_c   1.000
_cell.angle_alpha   90.00
_cell.angle_beta   90.00
_cell.angle_gamma   90.00
#
_symmetry.space_group_name_H-M   'P 1'
#
loop_
_entity.id
_entity.type
_entity.pdbx_description
1 polymer ?
#
loop_
_entity_poly.entity_id
_entity_poly.type
_entity_poly.pdbx_seq_one_letter_code
_entity_poly.pdbx_strand_id
1 'polypeptide(L)'
;MRTWNTTFTAATVLAATLLIPGTAGSAHAAGQPAGTAHVAGTGGAKGGGRAAGPPTLGACATGQLCLWAKPEFKGARRTHELSTLDINSCTALPAGTTAQSLTNRTGRPVTTYQSAECAETGEFQTYPGDGVWLPQSPYQVRAFKVWER
;
A
#
# COMPACT_ATOMS: atom_id res chain seq x y z
N MET A 1 19.19 7.83 37.10
CA MET A 1 20.53 7.43 36.63
C MET A 1 20.50 5.93 36.38
N ARG A 2 20.42 5.49 35.12
CA ARG A 2 20.47 4.08 34.74
C ARG A 2 21.52 3.94 33.65
N THR A 3 22.68 3.44 34.06
CA THR A 3 23.87 3.17 33.26
C THR A 3 23.61 1.93 32.41
N TRP A 4 23.58 2.07 31.08
CA TRP A 4 23.54 0.93 30.17
C TRP A 4 24.88 0.84 29.43
N ASN A 5 25.53 -0.31 29.61
CA ASN A 5 26.88 -0.59 29.15
C ASN A 5 26.95 -0.68 27.61
N THR A 6 27.97 -0.02 27.08
CA THR A 6 28.67 -0.28 25.81
C THR A 6 28.99 -1.79 25.64
N THR A 7 29.06 -2.37 24.44
CA THR A 7 30.26 -2.36 23.58
C THR A 7 30.03 -3.17 22.28
N PHE A 8 30.47 -2.59 21.15
CA PHE A 8 30.77 -3.02 19.76
C PHE A 8 30.52 -4.44 19.21
N THR A 9 30.08 -4.49 17.94
CA THR A 9 30.75 -5.27 16.86
C THR A 9 30.56 -4.62 15.50
N ALA A 10 31.65 -4.57 14.72
CA ALA A 10 31.79 -3.91 13.43
C ALA A 10 31.67 -4.88 12.24
N ALA A 11 31.26 -4.31 11.10
CA ALA A 11 31.59 -4.60 9.70
C ALA A 11 31.57 -6.04 9.16
N THR A 12 30.85 -6.23 8.04
CA THR A 12 31.47 -6.60 6.75
C THR A 12 30.49 -6.33 5.59
N VAL A 13 31.02 -5.64 4.57
CA VAL A 13 30.42 -5.41 3.25
C VAL A 13 30.72 -6.63 2.37
N LEU A 14 29.74 -7.13 1.63
CA LEU A 14 29.95 -8.05 0.50
C LEU A 14 29.00 -7.68 -0.63
N ALA A 15 29.61 -7.24 -1.73
CA ALA A 15 29.00 -6.93 -3.01
C ALA A 15 28.70 -8.21 -3.80
N ALA A 16 27.64 -8.20 -4.63
CA ALA A 16 27.61 -8.89 -5.92
C ALA A 16 26.38 -8.46 -6.74
N THR A 17 26.63 -7.61 -7.72
CA THR A 17 25.85 -7.44 -8.96
C THR A 17 25.62 -8.76 -9.68
N LEU A 18 24.41 -9.01 -10.20
CA LEU A 18 24.22 -9.71 -11.47
C LEU A 18 22.92 -9.24 -12.15
N LEU A 19 23.09 -8.67 -13.35
CA LEU A 19 22.06 -8.31 -14.32
C LEU A 19 21.29 -9.55 -14.78
N ILE A 20 19.97 -9.42 -14.98
CA ILE A 20 19.20 -10.32 -15.84
C ILE A 20 18.56 -9.47 -16.95
N PRO A 21 19.02 -9.59 -18.21
CA PRO A 21 18.37 -8.98 -19.36
C PRO A 21 17.27 -9.88 -19.94
N GLY A 22 16.16 -9.22 -20.32
CA GLY A 22 15.40 -9.43 -21.56
C GLY A 22 14.65 -10.74 -21.80
N THR A 23 13.39 -10.63 -22.22
CA THR A 23 12.97 -11.02 -23.60
C THR A 23 11.55 -10.52 -23.83
N ALA A 24 11.40 -9.62 -24.81
CA ALA A 24 10.13 -9.32 -25.45
C ALA A 24 9.74 -10.50 -26.35
N GLY A 25 8.50 -10.98 -26.22
CA GLY A 25 7.93 -12.07 -27.01
C GLY A 25 6.63 -11.65 -27.68
N SER A 26 6.78 -11.16 -28.91
CA SER A 26 5.91 -11.23 -30.09
C SER A 26 4.39 -11.41 -29.93
N ALA A 27 3.67 -10.43 -30.46
CA ALA A 27 2.30 -10.55 -30.92
C ALA A 27 2.17 -11.58 -32.06
N HIS A 28 1.11 -12.39 -32.03
CA HIS A 28 0.60 -13.11 -33.20
C HIS A 28 -0.80 -12.62 -33.53
N ALA A 29 -0.95 -12.15 -34.76
CA ALA A 29 -2.20 -11.77 -35.40
C ALA A 29 -2.67 -12.87 -36.38
N ALA A 30 -3.98 -12.83 -36.63
CA ALA A 30 -4.72 -13.36 -37.78
C ALA A 30 -5.07 -14.86 -37.83
N GLY A 31 -6.37 -15.12 -38.05
CA GLY A 31 -6.90 -16.42 -38.42
C GLY A 31 -8.42 -16.54 -38.20
N GLN A 32 -9.22 -15.92 -39.07
CA GLN A 32 -10.67 -16.12 -39.16
C GLN A 32 -10.96 -17.35 -40.04
N PRO A 33 -11.93 -18.19 -39.66
CA PRO A 33 -12.83 -18.71 -40.69
C PRO A 33 -14.31 -18.59 -40.32
N ALA A 34 -15.10 -18.27 -41.35
CA ALA A 34 -16.54 -18.35 -41.39
C ALA A 34 -17.01 -19.81 -41.35
N GLY A 35 -18.07 -20.07 -40.59
CA GLY A 35 -18.77 -21.35 -40.56
C GLY A 35 -20.12 -21.20 -39.88
N THR A 36 -21.18 -21.12 -40.69
CA THR A 36 -22.58 -21.11 -40.27
C THR A 36 -23.04 -22.54 -39.93
N ALA A 37 -23.58 -22.74 -38.73
CA ALA A 37 -24.55 -23.81 -38.46
C ALA A 37 -25.32 -23.52 -37.16
N HIS A 38 -26.64 -23.38 -37.31
CA HIS A 38 -27.61 -23.29 -36.22
C HIS A 38 -27.93 -24.69 -35.67
N VAL A 39 -27.86 -24.87 -34.35
CA VAL A 39 -28.63 -25.90 -33.63
C VAL A 39 -29.10 -25.31 -32.30
N ALA A 40 -30.41 -25.40 -32.07
CA ALA A 40 -31.07 -25.01 -30.84
C ALA A 40 -30.74 -25.98 -29.70
N GLY A 41 -30.33 -25.44 -28.54
CA GLY A 41 -30.13 -26.19 -27.31
C GLY A 41 -30.61 -25.38 -26.11
N THR A 42 -31.72 -25.80 -25.52
CA THR A 42 -32.29 -25.30 -24.28
C THR A 42 -31.55 -25.89 -23.07
N GLY A 43 -31.16 -25.04 -22.12
CA GLY A 43 -30.89 -25.44 -20.73
C GLY A 43 -29.43 -25.54 -20.31
N GLY A 44 -28.94 -24.52 -19.59
CA GLY A 44 -27.65 -24.54 -18.91
C GLY A 44 -27.34 -23.19 -18.28
N ALA A 45 -27.83 -22.97 -17.05
CA ALA A 45 -27.65 -21.73 -16.31
C ALA A 45 -26.17 -21.31 -16.25
N LYS A 46 -25.91 -20.06 -16.63
CA LYS A 46 -24.61 -19.41 -16.55
C LYS A 46 -24.14 -19.38 -15.09
N GLY A 47 -23.21 -20.26 -14.74
CA GLY A 47 -22.37 -20.11 -13.56
C GLY A 47 -21.56 -18.82 -13.72
N GLY A 48 -21.89 -17.83 -12.89
CA GLY A 48 -21.52 -16.44 -13.09
C GLY A 48 -20.01 -16.23 -13.14
N GLY A 49 -19.54 -15.77 -14.30
CA GLY A 49 -18.40 -14.86 -14.30
C GLY A 49 -18.76 -13.74 -13.32
N ARG A 50 -18.02 -13.67 -12.22
CA ARG A 50 -18.17 -12.58 -11.26
C ARG A 50 -17.88 -11.33 -12.06
N ALA A 51 -18.94 -10.60 -12.43
CA ALA A 51 -18.80 -9.23 -12.84
C ALA A 51 -17.98 -8.60 -11.72
N ALA A 52 -16.74 -8.22 -12.03
CA ALA A 52 -16.02 -7.32 -11.16
C ALA A 52 -16.88 -6.06 -11.16
N GLY A 53 -17.68 -5.91 -10.11
CA GLY A 53 -18.39 -4.67 -9.89
C GLY A 53 -17.38 -3.53 -9.90
N PRO A 54 -17.84 -2.27 -10.06
CA PRO A 54 -16.98 -1.14 -9.79
C PRO A 54 -16.27 -1.40 -8.46
N PRO A 55 -14.96 -1.15 -8.33
CA PRO A 55 -14.27 -1.37 -7.05
C PRO A 55 -15.11 -0.67 -5.99
N THR A 56 -15.72 -1.47 -5.13
CA THR A 56 -16.54 -0.93 -4.04
C THR A 56 -15.65 0.03 -3.28
N LEU A 57 -16.18 1.14 -2.80
CA LEU A 57 -15.56 2.04 -1.82
C LEU A 57 -15.31 1.33 -0.47
N GLY A 58 -14.77 0.10 -0.49
CA GLY A 58 -14.36 -0.76 0.61
C GLY A 58 -12.86 -0.69 0.91
N ALA A 59 -12.21 0.42 0.57
CA ALA A 59 -10.77 0.53 0.71
C ALA A 59 -10.33 1.09 2.08
N CYS A 60 -11.08 2.01 2.69
CA CYS A 60 -10.81 2.56 4.03
C CYS A 60 -12.07 3.14 4.66
N ALA A 61 -12.46 2.68 5.86
CA ALA A 61 -13.68 3.16 6.52
C ALA A 61 -13.46 4.52 7.20
N THR A 62 -14.56 5.23 7.52
CA THR A 62 -14.51 6.38 8.42
C THR A 62 -13.94 5.95 9.78
N GLY A 63 -13.05 6.78 10.36
CA GLY A 63 -12.28 6.45 11.56
C GLY A 63 -10.92 5.83 11.25
N GLN A 64 -10.63 5.47 10.00
CA GLN A 64 -9.44 4.68 9.67
C GLN A 64 -8.35 5.49 8.95
N LEU A 65 -7.11 5.09 9.22
CA LEU A 65 -5.98 5.33 8.34
C LEU A 65 -5.68 4.04 7.58
N CYS A 66 -5.63 4.11 6.25
CA CYS A 66 -5.27 2.97 5.43
C CYS A 66 -4.01 3.27 4.63
N LEU A 67 -3.13 2.27 4.59
CA LEU A 67 -1.79 2.36 4.03
C LEU A 67 -1.57 1.19 3.09
N TRP A 68 -1.11 1.45 1.88
CA TRP A 68 -0.86 0.44 0.87
C TRP A 68 0.61 0.40 0.48
N ALA A 69 1.14 -0.80 0.34
CA ALA A 69 2.54 -1.02 0.02
C ALA A 69 2.97 -0.46 -1.36
N LYS A 70 2.03 -0.32 -2.30
CA LYS A 70 2.30 0.20 -3.65
C LYS A 70 1.51 1.50 -3.91
N PRO A 71 1.92 2.29 -4.92
CA PRO A 71 1.12 3.40 -5.42
C PRO A 71 -0.27 2.96 -5.90
N GLU A 72 -1.14 3.94 -6.08
CA GLU A 72 -2.52 3.79 -6.57
C GLU A 72 -3.36 2.82 -5.73
N PHE A 73 -3.12 2.77 -4.42
CA PHE A 73 -3.86 1.94 -3.46
C PHE A 73 -3.76 0.43 -3.75
N LYS A 74 -2.58 -0.02 -4.20
CA LYS A 74 -2.31 -1.41 -4.60
C LYS A 74 -1.46 -2.16 -3.58
N GLY A 75 -1.48 -3.50 -3.69
CA GLY A 75 -0.65 -4.38 -2.87
C GLY A 75 -1.19 -4.58 -1.45
N ALA A 76 -0.32 -5.00 -0.53
CA ALA A 76 -0.71 -5.27 0.85
C ALA A 76 -1.25 -3.99 1.50
N ARG A 77 -2.45 -4.07 2.06
CA ARG A 77 -3.11 -2.99 2.80
C ARG A 77 -2.95 -3.20 4.30
N ARG A 78 -2.65 -2.13 5.02
CA ARG A 78 -2.75 -2.04 6.47
C ARG A 78 -3.82 -1.02 6.83
N THR A 79 -4.59 -1.35 7.85
CA THR A 79 -5.68 -0.52 8.34
C THR A 79 -5.43 -0.27 9.81
N HIS A 80 -5.49 0.99 10.22
CA HIS A 80 -5.35 1.42 11.59
C HIS A 80 -6.61 2.18 11.99
N GLU A 81 -7.28 1.70 13.03
CA GLU A 81 -8.50 2.30 13.55
C GLU A 81 -8.15 3.37 14.59
N LEU A 82 -8.77 4.55 14.50
CA LEU A 82 -8.50 5.65 15.42
C LEU A 82 -8.66 5.23 16.89
N SER A 83 -9.64 4.39 17.19
CA SER A 83 -9.91 3.90 18.55
C SER A 83 -8.79 3.05 19.15
N THR A 84 -7.88 2.54 18.32
CA THR A 84 -6.75 1.69 18.73
C THR A 84 -5.41 2.41 18.70
N LEU A 85 -5.38 3.65 18.18
CA LEU A 85 -4.16 4.41 18.02
C LEU A 85 -3.97 5.36 19.19
N ASP A 86 -2.74 5.38 19.70
CA ASP A 86 -2.31 6.43 20.63
C ASP A 86 -2.13 7.75 19.88
N ILE A 87 -2.87 8.76 20.33
CA ILE A 87 -2.78 10.11 19.80
C ILE A 87 -1.47 10.76 20.21
N ASN A 88 -0.89 11.59 19.33
CA ASN A 88 0.40 12.27 19.50
C ASN A 88 1.61 11.33 19.69
N SER A 89 1.40 10.01 19.55
CA SER A 89 2.44 9.00 19.64
C SER A 89 2.90 8.50 18.26
N CYS A 90 4.17 8.14 18.14
CA CYS A 90 4.70 7.57 16.91
C CYS A 90 4.27 6.11 16.76
N THR A 91 3.64 5.78 15.65
CA THR A 91 3.31 4.39 15.29
C THR A 91 4.19 3.96 14.11
N ALA A 92 5.13 3.07 14.39
CA ALA A 92 5.96 2.45 13.36
C ALA A 92 5.17 1.39 12.59
N LEU A 93 5.42 1.29 11.28
CA LEU A 93 4.99 0.14 10.50
C LEU A 93 5.86 -1.07 10.84
N PRO A 94 5.34 -2.30 10.67
CA PRO A 94 6.14 -3.50 10.88
C PRO A 94 7.47 -3.46 10.10
N ALA A 95 8.54 -3.93 10.73
CA ALA A 95 9.86 -3.95 10.12
C ALA A 95 9.84 -4.67 8.76
N GLY A 96 10.53 -4.10 7.77
CA GLY A 96 10.55 -4.61 6.39
C GLY A 96 9.30 -4.27 5.58
N THR A 97 8.34 -3.52 6.13
CA THR A 97 7.18 -3.02 5.40
C THR A 97 7.22 -1.51 5.27
N THR A 98 6.69 -1.01 4.15
CA THR A 98 6.51 0.42 3.89
C THR A 98 5.19 0.64 3.18
N ALA A 99 4.73 1.89 3.14
CA ALA A 99 3.58 2.30 2.36
C ALA A 99 3.96 3.37 1.33
N GLN A 100 3.34 3.29 0.15
CA GLN A 100 3.53 4.20 -0.97
C GLN A 100 2.26 4.93 -1.37
N SER A 101 1.10 4.56 -0.82
CA SER A 101 -0.14 5.32 -0.97
C SER A 101 -0.97 5.20 0.31
N LEU A 102 -1.83 6.19 0.57
CA LEU A 102 -2.60 6.25 1.81
C LEU A 102 -3.95 6.93 1.66
N THR A 103 -4.85 6.61 2.59
CA THR A 103 -6.09 7.33 2.77
C THR A 103 -6.25 7.71 4.23
N ASN A 104 -6.38 9.01 4.52
CA ASN A 104 -6.72 9.50 5.85
C ASN A 104 -8.23 9.73 5.96
N ARG A 105 -8.91 8.81 6.64
CA ARG A 105 -10.34 8.89 7.00
C ARG A 105 -10.54 8.97 8.51
N THR A 106 -9.48 9.27 9.27
CA THR A 106 -9.52 9.28 10.74
C THR A 106 -10.32 10.45 11.31
N GLY A 107 -10.61 11.49 10.50
CA GLY A 107 -11.22 12.73 11.01
C GLY A 107 -10.24 13.59 11.80
N ARG A 108 -8.93 13.32 11.68
CA ARG A 108 -7.84 14.02 12.38
C ARG A 108 -6.62 14.18 11.47
N PRO A 109 -5.76 15.19 11.70
CA PRO A 109 -4.52 15.31 10.95
C PRO A 109 -3.60 14.10 11.20
N VAL A 110 -2.96 13.61 10.14
CA VAL A 110 -2.00 12.50 10.21
C VAL A 110 -0.71 12.94 9.55
N THR A 111 0.41 12.84 10.27
CA THR A 111 1.75 13.00 9.68
C THR A 111 2.33 11.64 9.36
N THR A 112 2.84 11.46 8.15
CA THR A 112 3.67 10.31 7.77
C THR A 112 5.13 10.67 7.74
N TYR A 113 5.99 9.67 7.98
CA TYR A 113 7.44 9.85 8.07
C TYR A 113 8.17 8.83 7.23
N GLN A 114 9.29 9.26 6.63
CA GLN A 114 10.29 8.38 6.03
C GLN A 114 11.12 7.63 7.08
N SER A 115 11.21 8.13 8.32
CA SER A 115 11.81 7.43 9.45
C SER A 115 10.81 6.46 10.10
N ALA A 116 11.30 5.34 10.64
CA ALA A 116 10.46 4.41 11.42
C ALA A 116 10.24 4.91 12.86
N GLU A 117 11.00 5.91 13.28
CA GLU A 117 11.03 6.51 14.61
C GLU A 117 10.30 7.87 14.67
N CYS A 118 9.61 8.25 13.58
CA CYS A 118 9.02 9.57 13.38
C CYS A 118 10.03 10.72 13.55
N ALA A 119 11.29 10.52 13.13
CA ALA A 119 12.30 11.56 13.16
C ALA A 119 12.03 12.65 12.11
N GLU A 120 12.15 13.92 12.53
CA GLU A 120 11.92 15.10 11.70
C GLU A 120 13.16 15.53 10.91
N THR A 121 14.29 14.84 11.09
CA THR A 121 15.51 15.05 10.29
C THR A 121 15.41 14.42 8.90
N GLY A 122 14.42 13.55 8.66
CA GLY A 122 14.09 12.98 7.35
C GLY A 122 12.77 13.56 6.81
N GLU A 123 12.32 13.06 5.66
CA GLU A 123 11.10 13.56 5.04
C GLU A 123 9.85 13.20 5.85
N PHE A 124 8.95 14.16 6.01
CA PHE A 124 7.63 13.96 6.61
C PHE A 124 6.60 14.91 5.98
N GLN A 125 5.33 14.52 6.01
CA GLN A 125 4.21 15.32 5.46
C GLN A 125 2.97 15.11 6.32
N THR A 126 2.23 16.19 6.56
CA THR A 126 0.97 16.17 7.30
C THR A 126 -0.22 16.25 6.35
N TYR A 127 -1.16 15.32 6.50
CA TYR A 127 -2.39 15.23 5.73
C TYR A 127 -3.58 15.57 6.62
N PRO A 128 -4.49 16.46 6.18
CA PRO A 128 -5.66 16.82 6.96
C PRO A 128 -6.65 15.65 7.12
N GLY A 129 -7.57 15.78 8.07
CA GLY A 129 -8.47 14.71 8.53
C GLY A 129 -9.82 14.63 7.85
N ASP A 130 -10.21 15.65 7.08
CA ASP A 130 -11.50 15.76 6.37
C ASP A 130 -11.66 14.79 5.18
N GLY A 131 -10.63 13.99 4.90
CA GLY A 131 -10.65 12.96 3.88
C GLY A 131 -9.57 13.21 2.84
N VAL A 132 -8.43 12.54 2.98
CA VAL A 132 -7.33 12.62 2.01
C VAL A 132 -7.16 11.28 1.33
N TRP A 133 -7.03 11.31 0.00
CA TRP A 133 -6.64 10.17 -0.83
C TRP A 133 -5.34 10.54 -1.53
N LEU A 134 -4.23 9.94 -1.07
CA LEU A 134 -2.91 10.15 -1.64
C LEU A 134 -2.54 8.93 -2.48
N PRO A 135 -2.66 9.01 -3.82
CA PRO A 135 -2.37 7.88 -4.70
C PRO A 135 -0.87 7.53 -4.73
N GLN A 136 0.00 8.48 -4.40
CA GLN A 136 1.43 8.22 -4.27
C GLN A 136 2.07 9.18 -3.26
N SER A 137 2.79 8.63 -2.29
CA SER A 137 3.64 9.38 -1.38
C SER A 137 4.97 9.73 -2.07
N PRO A 138 5.54 10.93 -1.82
CA PRO A 138 6.84 11.31 -2.35
C PRO A 138 8.01 10.49 -1.76
N TYR A 139 7.78 9.79 -0.65
CA TYR A 139 8.74 8.89 0.01
C TYR A 139 8.05 7.64 0.56
N GLN A 140 8.84 6.61 0.87
CA GLN A 140 8.33 5.40 1.53
C GLN A 140 7.97 5.70 2.98
N VAL A 141 6.69 5.58 3.31
CA VAL A 141 6.20 5.77 4.67
C VAL A 141 6.62 4.57 5.51
N ARG A 142 7.29 4.84 6.63
CA ARG A 142 7.73 3.83 7.61
C ARG A 142 7.08 4.01 8.98
N ALA A 143 6.59 5.20 9.29
CA ALA A 143 5.82 5.48 10.50
C ALA A 143 4.80 6.60 10.25
N PHE A 144 3.86 6.74 11.18
CA PHE A 144 2.92 7.85 11.20
C PHE A 144 2.62 8.30 12.63
N LYS A 145 2.06 9.50 12.76
CA LYS A 145 1.52 10.06 14.00
C LYS A 145 0.15 10.67 13.73
N VAL A 146 -0.83 10.38 14.58
CA VAL A 146 -2.16 10.99 14.53
C VAL A 146 -2.21 12.14 15.53
N TRP A 147 -2.59 13.32 15.08
CA TRP A 147 -2.63 14.54 15.90
C TRP A 147 -4.03 14.86 16.37
N GLU A 148 -4.10 15.65 17.43
CA GLU A 148 -5.34 16.29 17.87
C GLU A 148 -6.00 17.12 16.75
N ARG A 149 -7.31 17.33 16.88
CA ARG A 149 -8.06 18.18 15.94
C ARG A 149 -7.80 19.64 16.23
#